data_AF-A0AAV4YUC5-F1
#
_entry.id   AF-A0AAV4YUC5-F1
#
_cell.length_a   1.000
_cell.length_b   1.000
_cell.length_c   1.000
_cell.angle_alpha   90.00
_cell.angle_beta   90.00
_cell.angle_gamma   90.00
#
_symmetry.space_group_name_H-M   'P 1'
#
loop_
_entity.id
_entity.type
_entity.pdbx_description
1 polymer ?
#
loop_
_entity_poly.entity_id
_entity_poly.type
_entity_poly.pdbx_seq_one_letter_code
_entity_poly.pdbx_strand_id
1 'polypeptide(L)'
;MENQHQKIKGYRDLSQAEIDLMNEIKAIGPQVQAVIEKVQKHISTQRYNCKCDAGQALVNGEEWERLEAATPERFAAMAKTDFQTGLMYLVRAVAQPTSF
;
A
#
# COMPACT_ATOMS: atom_id res chain seq x y z
N MET A 1 -2.17 30.70 2.17
CA MET A 1 -0.75 30.53 1.82
C MET A 1 -0.63 30.76 0.33
N GLU A 2 -0.21 31.96 -0.09
CA GLU A 2 -0.07 32.30 -1.50
C GLU A 2 1.15 31.57 -2.10
N ASN A 3 0.93 30.91 -3.24
CA ASN A 3 1.97 30.48 -4.20
C ASN A 3 2.94 29.34 -3.82
N GLN A 4 2.51 28.28 -3.12
CA GLN A 4 3.38 27.11 -2.92
C GLN A 4 3.59 26.22 -4.17
N HIS A 5 2.88 26.49 -5.27
CA HIS A 5 3.00 25.76 -6.54
C HIS A 5 3.94 26.42 -7.57
N GLN A 6 4.73 27.43 -7.18
CA GLN A 6 5.67 28.07 -8.11
C GLN A 6 6.79 27.10 -8.52
N LYS A 7 6.56 26.48 -9.69
CA LYS A 7 7.51 25.89 -10.66
C LYS A 7 8.53 24.90 -10.11
N ILE A 8 8.08 23.68 -9.84
CA ILE A 8 8.95 22.50 -9.96
C ILE A 8 9.24 22.30 -11.45
N LYS A 9 10.52 22.25 -11.84
CA LYS A 9 10.94 22.05 -13.23
C LYS A 9 10.27 20.79 -13.81
N GLY A 10 9.65 20.93 -14.99
CA GLY A 10 8.95 19.82 -15.68
C GLY A 10 7.47 19.64 -15.29
N TYR A 11 6.96 20.45 -14.34
CA TYR A 11 5.55 20.47 -13.96
C TYR A 11 4.89 21.78 -14.36
N ARG A 12 3.62 21.68 -14.79
CA ARG A 12 2.74 22.84 -14.99
C ARG A 12 2.18 23.32 -13.66
N ASP A 13 1.69 24.56 -13.65
CA ASP A 13 0.89 25.05 -12.52
C ASP A 13 -0.43 24.28 -12.48
N LEU A 14 -0.84 23.89 -11.27
CA LEU A 14 -2.10 23.18 -11.03
C LEU A 14 -3.21 24.19 -10.73
N SER A 15 -4.38 23.95 -11.30
CA SER A 15 -5.62 24.61 -10.89
C SER A 15 -6.03 24.16 -9.49
N GLN A 16 -6.92 24.92 -8.84
CA GLN A 16 -7.43 24.55 -7.52
C GLN A 16 -8.10 23.17 -7.52
N ALA A 17 -8.90 22.86 -8.55
CA ALA A 17 -9.55 21.56 -8.69
C ALA A 17 -8.53 20.40 -8.74
N GLU A 18 -7.38 20.61 -9.38
CA GLU A 18 -6.32 19.61 -9.44
C GLU A 18 -5.58 19.48 -8.11
N ILE A 19 -5.37 20.57 -7.39
CA ILE A 19 -4.82 20.55 -6.02
C ILE A 19 -5.74 19.76 -5.10
N ASP A 20 -7.05 19.97 -5.21
CA ASP A 20 -8.05 19.27 -4.41
C ASP A 20 -8.02 17.75 -4.72
N LEU A 21 -7.97 17.37 -6.00
CA LEU A 21 -7.80 15.96 -6.41
C LEU A 21 -6.49 15.36 -5.89
N MET A 22 -5.38 16.10 -5.92
CA MET A 22 -4.10 15.64 -5.38
C MET A 22 -4.19 15.36 -3.87
N ASN A 23 -4.91 16.20 -3.13
CA ASN A 23 -5.14 16.02 -1.71
C ASN A 23 -6.05 14.83 -1.42
N GLU A 24 -7.10 14.63 -2.22
CA GLU A 24 -7.97 13.46 -2.13
C GLU A 24 -7.19 12.16 -2.35
N ILE A 25 -6.36 12.09 -3.40
CA ILE A 25 -5.49 10.92 -3.66
C ILE A 25 -4.55 10.66 -2.48
N LYS A 26 -3.95 11.72 -1.91
CA LYS A 26 -3.06 11.60 -0.73
C LYS A 26 -3.79 11.10 0.51
N ALA A 27 -5.07 11.45 0.68
CA ALA A 27 -5.88 10.98 1.80
C ALA A 27 -6.20 9.48 1.73
N ILE A 28 -6.17 8.87 0.54
CA ILE A 28 -6.39 7.42 0.35
C ILE A 28 -5.19 6.60 0.84
N GLY A 29 -3.96 7.11 0.67
CA GLY A 29 -2.73 6.39 1.03
C GLY A 29 -2.71 5.82 2.46
N PRO A 30 -2.95 6.64 3.50
CA PRO A 30 -3.03 6.15 4.88
C PRO A 30 -4.13 5.10 5.12
N GLN A 31 -5.27 5.23 4.43
CA GLN A 31 -6.39 4.28 4.57
C GLN A 31 -6.00 2.91 4.02
N VAL A 32 -5.39 2.87 2.83
CA VAL A 32 -4.90 1.63 2.22
C VAL A 32 -3.78 1.01 3.06
N GLN A 33 -2.83 1.80 3.54
CA GLN A 33 -1.75 1.34 4.43
C GLN A 33 -2.31 0.67 5.69
N ALA A 34 -3.32 1.28 6.32
CA ALA A 34 -3.95 0.70 7.51
C ALA A 34 -4.62 -0.66 7.26
N VAL A 35 -5.20 -0.87 6.07
CA VAL A 35 -5.79 -2.18 5.70
C VAL A 35 -4.68 -3.20 5.46
N ILE A 36 -3.61 -2.84 4.75
CA ILE A 36 -2.46 -3.73 4.50
C ILE A 36 -1.84 -4.19 5.82
N GLU A 37 -1.64 -3.29 6.78
CA GLU A 37 -1.09 -3.62 8.10
C GLU A 37 -1.97 -4.61 8.87
N LYS A 38 -3.30 -4.43 8.83
CA LYS A 38 -4.24 -5.37 9.44
C LYS A 38 -4.15 -6.75 8.80
N VAL A 39 -4.07 -6.83 7.48
CA VAL A 39 -3.92 -8.10 6.75
C VAL A 39 -2.58 -8.78 7.09
N GLN A 40 -1.47 -8.03 7.06
CA GLN A 40 -0.15 -8.57 7.39
C GLN A 40 -0.08 -9.07 8.84
N LYS A 41 -0.68 -8.33 9.78
CA LYS A 41 -0.80 -8.75 11.18
C LYS A 41 -1.62 -10.03 11.30
N HIS A 42 -2.76 -10.11 10.61
CA HIS A 42 -3.60 -11.30 10.59
C HIS A 42 -2.84 -12.54 10.11
N ILE A 43 -2.12 -12.43 8.98
CA ILE A 43 -1.30 -13.51 8.43
C ILE A 43 -0.20 -13.92 9.44
N SER A 44 0.49 -12.94 10.04
CA SER A 44 1.52 -13.19 11.05
C SER A 44 0.96 -13.94 12.26
N THR A 45 -0.23 -13.57 12.71
CA THR A 45 -0.93 -14.27 13.80
C THR A 45 -1.29 -15.70 13.41
N GLN A 46 -1.79 -15.95 12.19
CA GLN A 46 -2.06 -17.32 11.73
C GLN A 46 -0.79 -18.17 11.75
N ARG A 47 0.32 -17.65 11.22
CA ARG A 47 1.63 -18.33 11.22
C ARG A 47 2.14 -18.62 12.63
N TYR A 48 2.02 -17.66 13.53
CA TYR A 48 2.39 -17.83 14.93
C TYR A 48 1.55 -18.92 15.60
N ASN A 49 0.24 -18.93 15.35
CA ASN A 49 -0.66 -19.94 15.91
C ASN A 49 -0.41 -21.35 15.37
N CYS A 50 0.18 -21.49 14.17
CA CYS A 50 0.67 -22.79 13.69
C CYS A 50 1.84 -23.33 14.51
N LYS A 51 2.56 -22.47 15.25
CA LYS A 51 3.79 -22.79 15.99
C LYS A 51 3.72 -22.30 17.44
N CYS A 52 2.79 -22.85 18.24
CA CYS A 52 2.59 -22.40 19.61
C CYS A 52 3.21 -23.33 20.68
N ASP A 53 4.54 -23.52 20.63
CA ASP A 53 5.31 -23.88 21.81
C ASP A 53 6.60 -23.04 21.92
N ALA A 54 7.23 -23.05 23.10
CA ALA A 54 8.48 -22.32 23.36
C ALA A 54 9.65 -22.79 22.48
N GLY A 55 9.52 -23.94 21.81
CA GLY A 55 10.47 -24.50 20.85
C GLY A 55 10.13 -24.20 19.38
N GLN A 56 9.07 -23.43 19.10
CA GLN A 56 8.54 -23.16 17.77
C GLN A 56 8.14 -24.43 16.98
N ALA A 57 7.75 -25.50 17.67
CA ALA A 57 7.27 -26.71 17.02
C ALA A 57 5.95 -26.46 16.29
N LEU A 58 5.79 -27.08 15.13
CA LEU A 58 4.56 -27.03 14.34
C LEU A 58 3.45 -27.80 15.07
N VAL A 59 2.41 -27.11 15.49
CA VAL A 59 1.25 -27.68 16.21
C VAL A 59 0.00 -27.79 15.33
N ASN A 60 -0.09 -26.99 14.28
CA ASN A 60 -1.21 -27.02 13.33
C ASN A 60 -0.66 -27.15 11.90
N GLY A 61 -0.42 -28.39 11.50
CA GLY A 61 0.12 -28.72 10.18
C GLY A 61 -0.84 -28.43 9.03
N GLU A 62 -2.14 -28.68 9.20
CA GLU A 62 -3.15 -28.44 8.17
C GLU A 62 -3.26 -26.95 7.82
N GLU A 63 -3.34 -26.09 8.84
CA GLU A 63 -3.37 -24.63 8.62
C GLU A 63 -2.04 -24.15 8.01
N TRP A 64 -0.91 -24.74 8.43
CA TRP A 64 0.38 -24.41 7.86
C TRP A 64 0.44 -24.74 6.37
N GLU A 65 0.04 -25.95 5.96
CA GLU A 65 -0.02 -26.36 4.56
C GLU A 65 -0.98 -25.49 3.75
N ARG A 66 -2.15 -25.14 4.31
CA ARG A 66 -3.09 -24.21 3.67
C ARG A 66 -2.44 -22.85 3.41
N LEU A 67 -1.71 -22.30 4.39
CA LEU A 67 -1.02 -21.01 4.25
C LEU A 67 0.14 -21.10 3.26
N GLU A 68 0.92 -22.19 3.25
CA GLU A 68 1.96 -22.44 2.24
C GLU A 68 1.38 -22.48 0.82
N ALA A 69 0.28 -23.20 0.62
CA ALA A 69 -0.39 -23.29 -0.68
C ALA A 69 -0.97 -21.94 -1.12
N ALA A 70 -1.53 -21.16 -0.19
CA ALA A 70 -2.17 -19.88 -0.49
C ALA A 70 -1.16 -18.73 -0.67
N THR A 71 0.04 -18.82 -0.09
CA THR A 71 1.09 -17.76 -0.13
C THR A 71 0.59 -16.36 0.25
N PRO A 72 -0.19 -16.18 1.34
CA PRO A 72 -0.89 -14.93 1.61
C PRO A 72 0.06 -13.73 1.81
N GLU A 73 1.29 -13.95 2.30
CA GLU A 73 2.32 -12.91 2.43
C GLU A 73 2.68 -12.31 1.07
N ARG A 74 2.81 -13.15 0.04
CA ARG A 74 3.13 -12.72 -1.33
C ARG A 74 2.02 -11.85 -1.89
N PHE A 75 0.76 -12.26 -1.73
CA PHE A 75 -0.38 -11.50 -2.23
C PHE A 75 -0.56 -10.17 -1.48
N ALA A 76 -0.35 -10.14 -0.16
CA ALA A 76 -0.35 -8.89 0.60
C ALA A 76 0.77 -7.92 0.16
N ALA A 77 1.97 -8.45 -0.14
CA ALA A 77 3.08 -7.66 -0.65
C ALA A 77 2.78 -7.10 -2.06
N MET A 78 2.24 -7.92 -2.96
CA MET A 78 1.81 -7.46 -4.29
C MET A 78 0.74 -6.38 -4.20
N ALA A 79 -0.30 -6.58 -3.39
CA ALA A 79 -1.34 -5.58 -3.18
C ALA A 79 -0.76 -4.25 -2.69
N LYS A 80 0.19 -4.28 -1.75
CA LYS A 80 0.90 -3.07 -1.30
C LYS A 80 1.59 -2.35 -2.46
N THR A 81 2.37 -3.08 -3.26
CA THR A 81 3.06 -2.51 -4.43
C THR A 81 2.08 -1.95 -5.44
N ASP A 82 1.03 -2.68 -5.78
CA ASP A 82 0.06 -2.30 -6.80
C ASP A 82 -0.76 -1.08 -6.37
N PHE A 83 -1.18 -1.00 -5.10
CA PHE A 83 -1.86 0.19 -4.59
C PHE A 83 -0.94 1.41 -4.54
N GLN A 84 0.30 1.25 -4.07
CA GLN A 84 1.27 2.35 -4.08
C GLN A 84 1.53 2.85 -5.50
N THR A 85 1.66 1.92 -6.46
CA THR A 85 1.84 2.23 -7.87
C THR A 85 0.61 2.93 -8.44
N GLY A 86 -0.59 2.43 -8.16
CA GLY A 86 -1.85 3.02 -8.58
C GLY A 86 -2.02 4.46 -8.05
N LEU A 87 -1.71 4.71 -6.78
CA LEU A 87 -1.72 6.06 -6.21
C LEU A 87 -0.72 6.99 -6.92
N MET A 88 0.48 6.49 -7.25
CA MET A 88 1.47 7.27 -8.02
C MET A 88 1.00 7.55 -9.45
N TYR A 89 0.32 6.60 -10.09
CA TYR A 89 -0.27 6.79 -11.42
C TYR A 89 -1.42 7.80 -11.41
N LEU A 90 -2.27 7.78 -10.38
CA LEU A 90 -3.30 8.81 -10.18
C LEU A 90 -2.69 10.20 -10.00
N VAL A 91 -1.66 10.32 -9.16
CA VAL A 91 -0.91 11.56 -9.00
C VAL A 91 -0.33 12.03 -10.32
N ARG A 92 0.30 11.14 -11.10
CA ARG A 92 0.88 11.49 -12.40
C ARG A 92 -0.19 11.90 -13.42
N ALA A 93 -1.37 11.27 -13.41
CA ALA A 93 -2.48 11.60 -14.29
C ALA A 93 -3.02 13.02 -14.06
N VAL A 94 -3.02 13.49 -12.80
CA VAL A 94 -3.39 14.86 -12.44
C VAL A 94 -2.23 15.82 -12.74
N ALA A 95 -1.02 15.49 -12.30
CA ALA A 95 0.15 16.38 -12.36
C ALA A 95 0.70 16.60 -13.78
N GLN A 96 0.49 15.64 -14.69
CA GLN A 96 0.87 15.71 -16.12
C GLN A 96 2.26 16.31 -16.38
N PRO A 97 3.33 15.72 -15.81
CA PRO A 97 4.68 16.21 -16.05
C PRO A 97 5.07 16.03 -17.52
N THR A 98 5.86 16.97 -18.04
CA THR A 98 6.29 16.97 -19.45
C THR A 98 7.67 16.33 -19.67
N SER A 99 8.38 15.99 -18.60
CA SER A 99 9.64 15.25 -18.63
C SER A 99 9.48 13.83 -18.07
N PHE A 100 10.33 12.92 -18.53
CA PHE A 100 10.42 11.54 -18.03
C PHE A 100 11.17 11.49 -16.70
#